data_AF-A0A960TDI9-F1
#
_entry.id   AF-A0A960TDI9-F1
#
_cell.length_a   1.000
_cell.length_b   1.000
_cell.length_c   1.000
_cell.angle_alpha   90.00
_cell.angle_beta   90.00
_cell.angle_gamma   90.00
#
_symmetry.space_group_name_H-M   'P 1'
#
loop_
_entity.id
_entity.type
_entity.pdbx_description
1 polymer ?
#
loop_
_entity_poly.entity_id
_entity_poly.type
_entity_poly.pdbx_seq_one_letter_code
_entity_poly.pdbx_strand_id
1 'polypeptide(L)'
;MASKRVTRAHLKLAVENEQWDLLDRLLEVDRTHMNDPSYFTDTWGEWWGLLMECIRRDREDGVRILLKHGADRNMGNLGDCIPESPLEAAAEKKEILALLKNEKASEYRRKTDPPLPEPNAGDQRVNGQGQIAEETGLLFQMEGLE
;
A
#
# COMPACT_ATOMS: atom_id res chain seq x y z
N MET A 1 -23.89 4.67 -14.17
CA MET A 1 -22.52 5.17 -14.30
C MET A 1 -21.68 4.40 -13.30
N ALA A 2 -20.93 3.41 -13.74
CA ALA A 2 -20.13 2.60 -12.83
C ALA A 2 -18.98 3.45 -12.31
N SER A 3 -19.07 3.91 -11.06
CA SER A 3 -17.92 4.50 -10.37
C SER A 3 -16.80 3.47 -10.42
N LYS A 4 -15.73 3.77 -11.16
CA LYS A 4 -14.51 2.96 -11.18
C LYS A 4 -13.93 2.99 -9.76
N ARG A 5 -14.42 2.11 -8.89
CA ARG A 5 -13.95 1.96 -7.52
C ARG A 5 -12.63 1.22 -7.58
N VAL A 6 -11.55 1.94 -7.28
CA VAL A 6 -10.28 1.32 -6.95
C VAL A 6 -10.50 0.49 -5.70
N THR A 7 -10.11 -0.78 -5.74
CA THR A 7 -10.20 -1.65 -4.56
C THR A 7 -8.83 -1.80 -3.92
N ARG A 8 -8.81 -2.17 -2.64
CA ARG A 8 -7.58 -2.40 -1.87
C ARG A 8 -6.64 -3.37 -2.59
N ALA A 9 -7.22 -4.44 -3.13
CA ALA A 9 -6.48 -5.44 -3.86
C ALA A 9 -5.77 -4.91 -5.13
N HIS A 10 -6.34 -3.93 -5.84
CA HIS A 10 -5.66 -3.30 -6.98
C HIS A 10 -4.38 -2.58 -6.55
N LEU A 11 -4.43 -1.85 -5.43
CA LEU A 11 -3.26 -1.17 -4.86
C LEU A 11 -2.21 -2.19 -4.43
N LYS A 12 -2.64 -3.29 -3.79
CA LYS A 12 -1.77 -4.41 -3.42
C LYS A 12 -1.05 -4.99 -4.65
N LEU A 13 -1.82 -5.38 -5.67
CA LEU A 13 -1.33 -6.01 -6.88
C LEU A 13 -0.35 -5.13 -7.66
N ALA A 14 -0.62 -3.81 -7.72
CA ALA A 14 0.27 -2.86 -8.36
C ALA A 14 1.65 -2.81 -7.69
N VAL A 15 1.72 -2.88 -6.36
CA VAL A 15 3.00 -2.91 -5.63
C VAL A 15 3.69 -4.27 -5.77
N GLU A 16 2.94 -5.38 -5.72
CA GLU A 16 3.53 -6.73 -5.88
C GLU A 16 4.16 -6.93 -7.25
N ASN A 17 3.53 -6.41 -8.31
CA ASN A 17 4.05 -6.48 -9.67
C ASN A 17 4.96 -5.30 -10.03
N GLU A 18 5.28 -4.43 -9.08
CA GLU A 18 6.14 -3.26 -9.28
C GLU A 18 5.62 -2.29 -10.37
N GLN A 19 4.30 -2.24 -10.54
CA GLN A 19 3.59 -1.40 -11.49
C GLN A 19 3.34 0.00 -10.90
N TRP A 20 4.39 0.79 -10.80
CA TRP A 20 4.39 2.14 -10.24
C TRP A 20 3.47 3.11 -11.00
N ASP A 21 3.45 3.05 -12.33
CA ASP A 21 2.56 3.86 -13.16
C ASP A 21 1.07 3.57 -12.87
N LEU A 22 0.74 2.29 -12.65
CA LEU A 22 -0.59 1.85 -12.30
C LEU A 22 -0.95 2.32 -10.90
N LEU A 23 -0.02 2.20 -9.94
CA LEU A 23 -0.21 2.68 -8.57
C LEU A 23 -0.52 4.19 -8.54
N ASP A 24 0.24 5.03 -9.26
CA ASP A 24 -0.01 6.48 -9.32
C ASP A 24 -1.37 6.79 -9.94
N ARG A 25 -1.81 6.00 -10.94
CA ARG A 25 -3.13 6.14 -11.56
C ARG A 25 -4.25 5.72 -10.62
N LEU A 26 -4.09 4.61 -9.89
CA LEU A 26 -5.07 4.13 -8.91
C LEU A 26 -5.26 5.16 -7.80
N LEU A 27 -4.16 5.68 -7.24
CA LEU A 27 -4.20 6.71 -6.20
C LEU A 27 -4.72 8.07 -6.71
N GLU A 28 -4.57 8.37 -8.00
CA GLU A 28 -5.21 9.55 -8.60
C GLU A 28 -6.74 9.42 -8.66
N VAL A 29 -7.25 8.20 -8.88
CA VAL A 29 -8.69 7.92 -8.96
C VAL A 29 -9.32 7.82 -7.56
N ASP A 30 -8.69 7.08 -6.66
CA ASP A 30 -9.19 6.90 -5.29
C ASP A 30 -8.03 6.77 -4.28
N ARG A 31 -8.03 7.63 -3.26
CA ARG A 31 -7.01 7.68 -2.19
C ARG A 31 -7.50 7.06 -0.90
N THR A 32 -8.78 6.69 -0.82
CA THR A 32 -9.44 6.28 0.42
C THR A 32 -8.79 5.05 1.03
N HIS A 33 -8.32 4.15 0.17
CA HIS A 33 -7.77 2.86 0.55
C HIS A 33 -6.24 2.85 0.65
N MET A 34 -5.54 3.99 0.62
CA MET A 34 -4.06 4.02 0.63
C MET A 34 -3.45 3.65 1.99
N ASN A 35 -4.02 4.17 3.08
CA ASN A 35 -3.55 3.94 4.45
C ASN A 35 -4.46 2.94 5.19
N ASP A 36 -5.07 2.02 4.45
CA ASP A 36 -6.05 1.10 5.00
C ASP A 36 -5.33 0.00 5.82
N PRO A 37 -5.68 -0.21 7.10
CA PRO A 37 -5.00 -1.19 7.91
C PRO A 37 -5.29 -2.64 7.48
N SER A 38 -6.22 -2.85 6.55
CA SER A 38 -6.58 -4.19 6.06
C SER A 38 -5.51 -4.80 5.15
N TYR A 39 -4.47 -4.03 4.81
CA TYR A 39 -3.26 -4.59 4.22
C TYR A 39 -2.39 -5.33 5.23
N PHE A 40 -2.54 -5.08 6.53
CA PHE A 40 -1.71 -5.72 7.55
C PHE A 40 -2.12 -7.18 7.73
N THR A 41 -1.15 -8.08 7.61
CA THR A 41 -1.31 -9.50 7.93
C THR A 41 -0.49 -9.84 9.18
N ASP A 42 -1.14 -10.35 10.23
CA ASP A 42 -0.55 -10.78 11.52
C ASP A 42 0.37 -12.01 11.36
N THR A 43 0.27 -12.73 10.24
CA THR A 43 1.19 -13.81 9.89
C THR A 43 2.51 -13.24 9.41
N TRP A 44 3.46 -13.07 10.34
CA TRP A 44 4.92 -12.95 10.17
C TRP A 44 5.46 -12.95 8.72
N GLY A 45 5.12 -11.94 7.92
CA GLY A 45 5.75 -11.71 6.62
C GLY A 45 4.94 -11.85 5.33
N GLU A 46 3.61 -11.73 5.31
CA GLU A 46 2.95 -11.46 4.03
C GLU A 46 2.95 -9.96 3.70
N TRP A 47 2.22 -9.09 4.42
CA TRP A 47 2.08 -7.68 4.04
C TRP A 47 2.02 -6.73 5.26
N TRP A 48 2.83 -5.67 5.24
CA TRP A 48 2.97 -4.67 6.33
C TRP A 48 2.43 -3.28 5.95
N GLY A 49 1.51 -3.21 4.97
CA GLY A 49 1.03 -1.95 4.38
C GLY A 49 1.86 -1.48 3.18
N LEU A 50 1.23 -0.69 2.30
CA LEU A 50 1.80 -0.28 1.01
C LEU A 50 3.16 0.44 1.14
N LEU A 51 3.24 1.40 2.07
CA LEU A 51 4.46 2.19 2.29
C LEU A 51 5.58 1.33 2.86
N MET A 52 5.29 0.53 3.89
CA MET A 52 6.28 -0.31 4.56
C MET A 52 6.82 -1.39 3.63
N GLU A 53 5.96 -2.00 2.81
CA GLU A 53 6.37 -3.00 1.83
C GLU A 53 7.33 -2.40 0.79
N CYS A 54 7.05 -1.18 0.31
CA CYS A 54 7.98 -0.49 -0.59
C CYS A 54 9.32 -0.20 0.09
N ILE A 55 9.33 0.16 1.38
CA ILE A 55 10.58 0.36 2.14
C ILE A 55 11.36 -0.95 2.27
N ARG A 56 10.71 -2.04 2.72
CA ARG A 56 11.35 -3.34 2.90
C ARG A 56 11.93 -3.89 1.60
N ARG A 57 11.19 -3.76 0.49
CA ARG A 57 11.63 -4.15 -0.87
C ARG A 57 12.64 -3.21 -1.53
N ASP A 58 13.03 -2.12 -0.85
CA ASP A 58 13.96 -1.11 -1.39
C ASP A 58 13.44 -0.43 -2.67
N ARG A 59 12.13 -0.13 -2.71
CA ARG A 59 11.46 0.44 -3.87
C ARG A 59 11.20 1.93 -3.69
N GLU A 60 12.18 2.71 -4.10
CA GLU A 60 12.15 4.18 -4.03
C GLU A 60 10.97 4.77 -4.82
N ASP A 61 10.70 4.27 -6.03
CA ASP A 61 9.58 4.76 -6.87
C ASP A 61 8.22 4.60 -6.17
N GLY A 62 7.98 3.44 -5.54
CA GLY A 62 6.77 3.17 -4.78
C GLY A 62 6.62 4.10 -3.59
N VAL A 63 7.70 4.33 -2.84
CA VAL A 63 7.72 5.31 -1.75
C VAL A 63 7.43 6.71 -2.27
N ARG A 64 8.02 7.14 -3.39
CA ARG A 64 7.77 8.47 -3.97
C ARG A 64 6.32 8.67 -4.35
N ILE A 65 5.68 7.67 -4.99
CA ILE A 65 4.26 7.73 -5.35
C ILE A 65 3.39 7.83 -4.11
N LEU A 66 3.60 6.95 -3.14
CA LEU A 66 2.81 6.93 -1.91
C LEU A 66 2.94 8.27 -1.16
N LEU A 67 4.16 8.79 -1.02
CA LEU A 67 4.41 10.09 -0.40
C LEU A 67 3.79 11.25 -1.18
N LYS A 68 3.83 11.22 -2.52
CA LYS A 68 3.22 12.22 -3.40
C LYS A 68 1.70 12.30 -3.20
N HIS A 69 1.04 11.16 -2.99
CA HIS A 69 -0.41 11.10 -2.77
C HIS A 69 -0.83 11.31 -1.30
N GLY A 70 0.13 11.46 -0.38
CA GLY A 70 -0.12 11.77 1.03
C GLY A 70 -0.15 10.55 1.95
N ALA A 71 0.58 9.48 1.63
CA ALA A 71 0.71 8.32 2.50
C ALA A 71 1.30 8.70 3.87
N ASP A 72 0.78 8.06 4.92
CA ASP A 72 1.17 8.35 6.30
C ASP A 72 2.58 7.81 6.60
N ARG A 73 3.54 8.73 6.74
CA ARG A 73 4.94 8.44 7.11
C ARG A 73 5.13 7.92 8.53
N ASN A 74 4.07 7.91 9.34
CA ASN A 74 4.10 7.41 10.71
C ASN A 74 3.31 6.11 10.87
N MET A 75 2.69 5.62 9.80
CA MET A 75 1.97 4.35 9.84
C MET A 75 3.00 3.22 9.93
N GLY A 76 3.30 2.84 11.17
CA GLY A 76 4.14 1.71 11.48
C GLY A 76 3.42 0.39 11.20
N ASN A 77 4.21 -0.67 11.20
CA ASN A 77 3.73 -2.04 11.24
C ASN A 77 2.76 -2.22 12.43
N LEU A 78 1.52 -2.62 12.13
CA LEU A 78 0.55 -3.13 13.10
C LEU A 78 0.60 -4.67 13.04
N GLY A 79 1.33 -5.31 13.95
CA GLY A 79 1.40 -6.77 14.01
C GLY A 79 2.65 -7.35 14.70
N ASP A 80 3.74 -6.59 14.80
CA ASP A 80 4.93 -7.05 15.53
C ASP A 80 4.89 -6.65 17.02
N CYS A 81 5.57 -7.45 17.87
CA CYS A 81 5.84 -7.08 19.26
C CYS A 81 6.60 -5.75 19.39
N ILE A 82 7.30 -5.33 18.32
CA ILE A 82 7.99 -4.06 18.22
C ILE A 82 7.44 -3.31 16.98
N PRO A 83 6.57 -2.31 17.16
CA PRO A 83 6.10 -1.50 16.04
C PRO A 83 7.28 -0.76 15.42
N GLU A 84 7.75 -1.24 14.28
CA GLU A 84 8.83 -0.60 13.53
C GLU A 84 8.27 0.58 12.75
N SER A 85 8.81 1.77 13.00
CA SER A 85 8.45 2.95 12.23
C SER A 85 9.06 2.86 10.82
N PRO A 86 8.41 3.39 9.78
CA PRO A 86 8.98 3.39 8.42
C PRO A 86 10.34 4.11 8.34
N LEU A 87 10.61 5.06 9.25
CA LEU A 87 11.95 5.68 9.40
C LEU A 87 13.00 4.70 9.92
N GLU A 88 12.64 3.78 10.81
CA GLU A 88 13.53 2.75 11.33
C GLU A 88 13.79 1.67 10.28
N ALA A 89 12.75 1.22 9.58
CA ALA A 89 12.89 0.30 8.45
C ALA A 89 13.73 0.89 7.31
N ALA A 90 13.67 2.21 7.12
CA ALA A 90 14.51 2.92 6.16
C ALA A 90 15.89 3.31 6.71
N ALA A 91 16.24 3.00 7.96
CA ALA A 91 17.51 3.41 8.57
C ALA A 91 18.72 2.95 7.76
N GLU A 92 18.65 1.74 7.19
CA GLU A 92 19.69 1.17 6.34
C GLU A 92 19.61 1.65 4.87
N LYS A 93 18.54 2.34 4.49
CA LYS A 93 18.20 2.72 3.11
C LYS A 93 18.28 4.23 2.94
N LYS A 94 19.47 4.73 2.62
CA LYS A 94 19.77 6.18 2.57
C LYS A 94 18.85 6.98 1.64
N GLU A 95 18.53 6.43 0.46
CA GLU A 95 17.65 7.08 -0.52
C GLU A 95 16.21 7.21 0.02
N ILE A 96 15.65 6.10 0.51
CA ILE A 96 14.29 6.06 1.08
C ILE A 96 14.20 6.92 2.34
N LEU A 97 15.22 6.90 3.19
CA LEU A 97 15.30 7.75 4.38
C LEU A 97 15.37 9.24 4.00
N ALA A 98 16.07 9.58 2.93
CA ALA A 98 16.08 10.93 2.40
C ALA A 98 14.69 11.33 1.86
N LEU A 99 13.98 10.44 1.18
CA LEU A 99 12.61 10.67 0.72
C LEU A 99 11.61 10.86 1.87
N LEU A 100 11.68 10.01 2.90
CA LEU A 100 10.83 10.11 4.09
C LEU A 100 11.09 11.40 4.88
N LYS A 101 12.36 11.84 4.97
CA LYS A 101 12.74 13.11 5.60
C LYS A 101 12.43 14.33 4.75
N ASN A 102 12.46 14.20 3.42
CA ASN A 102 12.38 15.32 2.49
C ASN A 102 11.10 15.25 1.65
N GLU A 103 10.07 15.94 2.14
CA GLU A 103 8.72 15.99 1.57
C GLU A 103 8.66 16.49 0.11
N LYS A 104 9.64 17.30 -0.31
CA LYS A 104 9.70 17.89 -1.65
C LYS A 104 10.25 16.98 -2.75
N ALA A 105 10.86 15.83 -2.40
CA ALA A 105 11.53 14.96 -3.38
C ALA A 105 10.60 13.94 -4.06
N SER A 106 9.30 13.99 -3.79
CA SER A 106 8.27 13.06 -4.25
C SER A 106 7.81 13.31 -5.71
N GLU A 107 8.62 13.97 -6.54
CA GLU A 107 8.36 14.13 -7.97
C GLU A 107 8.44 12.77 -8.70
N TYR A 108 7.35 12.00 -8.64
CA TYR A 108 7.13 10.85 -9.50
C TYR A 108 6.37 11.28 -10.75
N ARG A 109 7.01 11.11 -11.90
CA ARG A 109 6.42 11.35 -13.22
C ARG A 109 6.13 10.00 -13.87
N ARG A 110 4.83 9.71 -14.04
CA ARG A 110 4.36 8.54 -14.82
C ARG A 110 5.05 8.51 -16.18
N LYS A 111 5.61 7.36 -16.52
CA LYS A 111 6.16 7.04 -17.83
C LYS A 111 5.08 6.48 -18.76
N THR A 112 4.07 5.80 -18.20
CA THR A 112 2.99 5.15 -18.95
C THR A 112 1.62 5.42 -18.32
N ASP A 113 0.53 5.30 -19.10
CA ASP A 113 -0.87 5.34 -18.59
C ASP A 113 -1.48 3.93 -18.77
N PRO A 114 -1.20 2.99 -17.85
CA PRO A 114 -1.77 1.66 -17.91
C PRO A 114 -3.28 1.68 -17.65
N PRO A 115 -4.06 0.81 -18.33
CA PRO A 115 -5.50 0.70 -18.07
C PRO A 115 -5.73 0.18 -16.64
N LEU A 116 -6.78 0.71 -16.00
CA LEU A 116 -7.22 0.24 -14.69
C LEU A 116 -7.68 -1.23 -14.80
N PRO A 117 -7.17 -2.15 -13.96
CA PRO A 117 -7.63 -3.54 -13.98
C PRO A 117 -9.11 -3.62 -13.59
N GLU A 118 -9.77 -4.67 -14.05
CA GLU A 118 -11.10 -5.03 -13.56
C GLU A 118 -10.97 -5.86 -12.27
N PRO A 119 -11.84 -5.67 -11.27
CA PRO A 119 -11.82 -6.47 -10.05
C PRO A 119 -11.99 -7.96 -10.38
N ASN A 120 -11.00 -8.76 -10.04
CA ASN A 120 -11.01 -10.21 -10.23
C ASN A 120 -11.38 -10.95 -8.93
N ALA A 121 -11.73 -12.24 -9.02
CA ALA A 121 -12.17 -13.01 -7.85
C ALA A 121 -11.05 -13.22 -6.79
N GLY A 122 -9.77 -13.18 -7.20
CA GLY A 122 -8.63 -13.26 -6.28
C GLY A 122 -8.49 -12.03 -5.37
N ASP A 123 -9.09 -10.91 -5.78
CA ASP A 123 -9.10 -9.65 -5.03
C ASP A 123 -10.06 -9.67 -3.81
N GLN A 124 -10.92 -10.69 -3.67
CA GLN A 124 -11.93 -10.75 -2.61
C GLN A 124 -11.33 -10.84 -1.20
N ARG A 125 -10.12 -11.41 -1.03
CA ARG A 125 -9.49 -11.60 0.29
C ARG A 125 -9.22 -10.26 0.96
N VAL A 126 -8.45 -9.39 0.30
CA VAL A 126 -8.07 -8.07 0.84
C VAL A 126 -9.27 -7.13 0.89
N ASN A 127 -10.15 -7.20 -0.11
CA ASN A 127 -11.36 -6.38 -0.12
C ASN A 127 -12.31 -6.77 1.02
N GLY A 128 -12.43 -8.07 1.31
CA GLY A 128 -13.22 -8.60 2.42
C GLY A 128 -12.63 -8.28 3.78
N GLN A 129 -11.31 -8.47 3.97
CA GLN A 129 -10.60 -8.02 5.19
C GLN A 129 -10.88 -6.53 5.47
N GLY A 130 -10.77 -5.72 4.42
CA GLY A 130 -11.20 -4.33 4.36
C GLY A 130 -12.58 -4.07 4.93
N GLN A 131 -13.56 -4.73 4.35
CA GLN A 131 -14.97 -4.52 4.69
C GLN A 131 -15.31 -4.99 6.10
N ILE A 132 -14.69 -6.08 6.57
CA ILE A 132 -14.88 -6.57 7.93
C ILE A 132 -14.24 -5.59 8.93
N ALA A 133 -13.06 -5.04 8.63
CA ALA A 133 -12.42 -4.03 9.48
C ALA A 133 -13.27 -2.76 9.59
N GLU A 134 -13.88 -2.32 8.49
CA GLU A 134 -14.81 -1.18 8.51
C GLU A 134 -16.09 -1.46 9.31
N GLU A 135 -16.65 -2.66 9.19
CA GLU A 135 -17.91 -3.04 9.84
C GLU A 135 -17.75 -3.34 11.33
N THR A 136 -16.66 -4.01 11.70
CA THR A 136 -16.45 -4.52 13.07
C THR A 136 -15.46 -3.69 13.87
N GLY A 137 -14.69 -2.81 13.22
CA GLY A 137 -13.55 -2.12 13.83
C GLY A 137 -12.37 -3.05 14.15
N LEU A 138 -12.43 -4.33 13.74
CA LEU A 138 -11.47 -5.37 14.04
C LEU A 138 -10.91 -5.94 12.72
N LEU A 139 -9.59 -6.09 12.66
CA LEU A 139 -8.92 -6.68 11.51
C LEU A 139 -9.01 -8.20 11.60
N PHE A 140 -9.92 -8.80 10.82
CA PHE A 140 -10.04 -10.25 10.70
C PHE A 140 -9.38 -10.74 9.43
N GLN A 141 -8.58 -11.80 9.53
CA GLN A 141 -8.01 -12.45 8.37
C GLN A 141 -8.98 -13.47 7.79
N MET A 142 -9.32 -13.33 6.52
CA MET A 142 -10.00 -14.40 5.79
C MET A 142 -8.95 -15.39 5.30
N GLU A 143 -8.76 -16.50 6.03
CA GLU A 143 -8.07 -17.67 5.50
C GLU A 143 -8.86 -18.19 4.31
N GLY A 144 -8.21 -18.22 3.14
CA GLY A 144 -8.80 -18.83 1.96
C GLY A 144 -8.94 -20.33 2.21
N LEU A 145 -10.17 -20.85 2.17
CA LEU A 145 -10.38 -22.25 1.83
C LEU A 145 -9.94 -22.39 0.37
N GLU A 146 -8.76 -22.99 0.17
CA GLU A 146 -8.30 -23.50 -1.13
C GLU A 146 -9.31 -24.47 -1.76
#